data_AF-A0A924RBD6-F1
#
_entry.id   AF-A0A924RBD6-F1
#
_cell.length_a   1.000
_cell.length_b   1.000
_cell.length_c   1.000
_cell.angle_alpha   90.00
_cell.angle_beta   90.00
_cell.angle_gamma   90.00
#
_symmetry.space_group_name_H-M   'P 1'
#
loop_
_entity.id
_entity.type
_entity.pdbx_description
1 polymer ?
#
loop_
_entity_poly.entity_id
_entity_poly.type
_entity_poly.pdbx_seq_one_letter_code
_entity_poly.pdbx_strand_id
1 'polypeptide(L)'
;MNTYRSSRRRRRQAAAVITLASALLLAGCGASGSEDTSAGSAPSQTPTTTAAAVAPDGTDTTLGSDGGRVLPQENVFSVLSPWNTTANDQPVDPQSADLMELAKERVGRNDNGQPETTTVDEGIYINTRAWTGPVVADGTPTVIHCRQIQCGDGAADITLNIPDDISPNPIYDGWYTVFDTGTQKAYDLWRARREANGVVSYQFMRQWDLDGPGFNQPYVVSARGSGLPLFGGLIRPGELERGEINHALAISVPGAAAGNFVQPASSTDGNGLTNSLPEGARIFLKDSFRLTRPLDPVTSKPLKMSAKQYRYARYLVETLKTYGAIVVDRAAVPTLYFERIEDDVTNPLIRGYELQSIGLEDFSVVDFTLSDRISYPPEDEFVDPTLLDGSTGVLQQDSATNPTGAN
;
A
#
# COMPACT_ATOMS: atom_id res chain seq x y z
N MET A 1 65.38 -28.57 29.91
CA MET A 1 65.84 -27.52 30.84
C MET A 1 65.26 -26.19 30.38
N ASN A 2 64.41 -25.59 31.23
CA ASN A 2 64.03 -24.16 31.39
C ASN A 2 63.87 -23.25 30.14
N THR A 3 62.92 -22.31 29.98
CA THR A 3 61.76 -21.79 30.74
C THR A 3 61.04 -20.77 29.84
N TYR A 4 59.72 -20.66 29.99
CA TYR A 4 58.78 -19.55 29.72
C TYR A 4 59.31 -18.17 29.22
N ARG A 5 58.64 -17.60 28.19
CA ARG A 5 57.89 -16.32 28.33
C ARG A 5 57.00 -15.99 27.12
N SER A 6 55.77 -15.60 27.45
CA SER A 6 54.67 -15.15 26.59
C SER A 6 54.86 -13.74 26.01
N SER A 7 54.29 -13.46 24.83
CA SER A 7 53.73 -12.13 24.55
C SER A 7 52.43 -12.23 23.73
N ARG A 8 51.36 -11.73 24.36
CA ARG A 8 50.00 -11.57 23.80
C ARG A 8 50.02 -10.37 22.84
N ARG A 9 49.64 -10.54 21.57
CA ARG A 9 49.20 -9.43 20.70
C ARG A 9 47.69 -9.24 20.85
N ARG A 10 47.30 -8.14 21.50
CA ARG A 10 45.91 -7.64 21.50
C ARG A 10 45.59 -7.08 20.12
N ARG A 11 44.64 -7.69 19.41
CA ARG A 11 43.96 -7.09 18.24
C ARG A 11 43.00 -6.02 18.77
N ARG A 12 43.16 -4.77 18.33
CA ARG A 12 42.15 -3.72 18.53
C ARG A 12 41.06 -3.94 17.48
N GLN A 13 39.84 -4.18 17.94
CA GLN A 13 38.63 -4.17 17.11
C GLN A 13 38.25 -2.71 16.87
N ALA A 14 38.18 -2.29 15.61
CA ALA A 14 37.46 -1.10 15.20
C ALA A 14 36.10 -1.59 14.66
N ALA A 15 35.02 -1.17 15.32
CA ALA A 15 33.66 -1.45 14.89
C ALA A 15 33.34 -0.51 13.72
N ALA A 16 33.16 -1.08 12.53
CA ALA A 16 32.60 -0.38 11.38
C ALA A 16 31.07 -0.49 11.47
N VAL A 17 30.38 0.64 11.57
CA VAL A 17 28.93 0.74 11.43
C VAL A 17 28.63 0.79 9.94
N ILE A 18 28.06 -0.29 9.41
CA ILE A 18 27.59 -0.38 8.03
C ILE A 18 26.09 -0.09 8.05
N THR A 19 25.67 1.04 7.49
CA THR A 19 24.27 1.33 7.15
C THR A 19 23.92 0.58 5.87
N LEU A 20 23.27 -0.57 6.02
CA LEU A 20 22.73 -1.37 4.92
C LEU A 20 21.32 -0.87 4.56
N ALA A 21 21.21 -0.15 3.45
CA ALA A 21 19.95 0.02 2.72
C ALA A 21 19.72 -1.27 1.90
N SER A 22 18.91 -2.17 2.44
CA SER A 22 18.64 -3.46 1.81
C SER A 22 17.39 -3.38 0.93
N ALA A 23 17.58 -3.29 -0.39
CA ALA A 23 16.58 -3.68 -1.37
C ALA A 23 16.68 -5.21 -1.56
N LEU A 24 15.60 -5.95 -1.30
CA LEU A 24 15.54 -7.40 -1.44
C LEU A 24 14.45 -7.81 -2.43
N LEU A 25 14.89 -8.37 -3.55
CA LEU A 25 14.13 -9.10 -4.56
C LEU A 25 14.17 -10.60 -4.19
N LEU A 26 13.04 -11.30 -4.28
CA LEU A 26 12.97 -12.76 -4.18
C LEU A 26 12.05 -13.31 -5.28
N ALA A 27 12.65 -14.11 -6.17
CA ALA A 27 12.02 -14.91 -7.20
C ALA A 27 11.61 -16.29 -6.64
N GLY A 28 10.49 -16.84 -7.14
CA GLY A 28 10.04 -18.19 -6.82
C GLY A 28 9.54 -18.93 -8.06
N CYS A 29 10.30 -19.92 -8.51
CA CYS A 29 9.94 -20.85 -9.57
C CYS A 29 8.95 -21.92 -9.07
N GLY A 30 7.91 -22.22 -9.85
CA GLY A 30 6.99 -23.33 -9.64
C GLY A 30 7.14 -24.42 -10.70
N ALA A 31 7.00 -25.68 -10.31
CA ALA A 31 6.95 -26.84 -11.20
C ALA A 31 5.72 -27.71 -10.92
N SER A 32 4.80 -27.67 -11.89
CA SER A 32 3.88 -28.66 -12.47
C SER A 32 3.66 -30.06 -11.86
N GLY A 33 2.39 -30.49 -11.90
CA GLY A 33 1.95 -31.90 -11.87
C GLY A 33 0.46 -32.08 -12.20
N SER A 34 0.19 -32.54 -13.42
CA SER A 34 -1.08 -32.86 -14.13
C SER A 34 -1.92 -33.96 -13.44
N GLU A 35 -3.21 -34.27 -13.72
CA GLU A 35 -3.91 -34.55 -15.00
C GLU A 35 -5.47 -34.44 -14.85
N ASP A 36 -6.17 -34.31 -16.00
CA ASP A 36 -7.43 -34.96 -16.48
C ASP A 36 -8.74 -35.02 -15.65
N THR A 37 -9.98 -35.01 -16.20
CA THR A 37 -10.54 -35.08 -17.57
C THR A 37 -12.02 -34.61 -17.60
N SER A 38 -12.48 -34.16 -18.79
CA SER A 38 -13.85 -34.23 -19.39
C SER A 38 -15.02 -33.44 -18.76
N ALA A 39 -15.68 -32.45 -19.40
CA ALA A 39 -16.41 -32.34 -20.69
C ALA A 39 -17.94 -32.46 -20.51
N GLY A 40 -18.70 -31.44 -20.95
CA GLY A 40 -20.15 -31.59 -21.17
C GLY A 40 -21.03 -30.32 -21.05
N SER A 41 -21.20 -29.63 -22.18
CA SER A 41 -22.47 -29.03 -22.66
C SER A 41 -23.03 -27.72 -22.05
N ALA A 42 -22.93 -26.67 -22.88
CA ALA A 42 -23.83 -25.51 -22.94
C ALA A 42 -25.16 -25.91 -23.66
N PRO A 43 -26.25 -25.09 -23.70
CA PRO A 43 -26.28 -23.73 -24.28
C PRO A 43 -27.12 -22.70 -23.49
N SER A 44 -26.73 -21.41 -23.52
CA SER A 44 -27.31 -20.29 -24.29
C SER A 44 -28.73 -19.84 -23.89
N GLN A 45 -28.82 -18.62 -23.36
CA GLN A 45 -29.77 -17.57 -23.80
C GLN A 45 -29.47 -16.21 -23.13
N THR A 46 -29.47 -15.17 -23.97
CA THR A 46 -29.28 -13.74 -23.71
C THR A 46 -30.50 -13.02 -24.33
N PRO A 47 -30.69 -11.69 -24.24
CA PRO A 47 -30.64 -10.73 -23.12
C PRO A 47 -32.01 -10.01 -22.92
N THR A 48 -32.22 -9.28 -21.84
CA THR A 48 -33.02 -8.04 -21.91
C THR A 48 -32.58 -7.03 -20.85
N THR A 49 -32.18 -5.86 -21.35
CA THR A 49 -31.89 -4.59 -20.68
C THR A 49 -33.16 -3.93 -20.15
N THR A 50 -33.12 -3.30 -18.97
CA THR A 50 -33.78 -2.01 -18.68
C THR A 50 -33.17 -1.42 -17.41
N ALA A 51 -32.54 -0.26 -17.57
CA ALA A 51 -32.08 0.60 -16.50
C ALA A 51 -33.26 1.40 -15.92
N ALA A 52 -33.33 1.53 -14.60
CA ALA A 52 -34.04 2.60 -13.92
C ALA A 52 -33.31 2.89 -12.60
N ALA A 53 -32.68 4.06 -12.54
CA ALA A 53 -32.05 4.60 -11.35
C ALA A 53 -33.13 4.94 -10.31
N VAL A 54 -32.95 4.45 -9.09
CA VAL A 54 -33.72 4.87 -7.92
C VAL A 54 -32.68 5.28 -6.88
N ALA A 55 -32.68 6.56 -6.50
CA ALA A 55 -31.90 7.08 -5.39
C ALA A 55 -32.40 6.46 -4.07
N PRO A 56 -31.54 6.04 -3.12
CA PRO A 56 -32.00 5.74 -1.79
C PRO A 56 -32.00 7.03 -0.94
N ASP A 57 -33.21 7.29 -0.46
CA ASP A 57 -33.56 8.17 0.64
C ASP A 57 -32.79 7.77 1.91
N GLY A 58 -32.45 8.75 2.74
CA GLY A 58 -31.71 8.51 3.98
C GLY A 58 -32.53 7.70 4.98
N THR A 59 -32.12 6.46 5.24
CA THR A 59 -32.64 5.66 6.34
C THR A 59 -31.52 5.22 7.27
N ASP A 60 -31.57 5.81 8.46
CA ASP A 60 -30.93 5.37 9.70
C ASP A 60 -31.08 3.84 9.85
N THR A 61 -29.98 3.11 9.68
CA THR A 61 -29.97 1.65 9.76
C THR A 61 -29.40 1.23 11.11
N THR A 62 -30.26 1.16 12.11
CA THR A 62 -30.01 0.33 13.30
C THR A 62 -30.48 -1.10 13.00
N LEU A 63 -29.56 -2.05 12.82
CA LEU A 63 -29.84 -3.48 12.96
C LEU A 63 -28.56 -4.32 13.12
N GLY A 64 -28.55 -5.18 14.14
CA GLY A 64 -27.69 -6.38 14.19
C GLY A 64 -26.72 -6.46 15.36
N SER A 65 -27.21 -6.82 16.54
CA SER A 65 -26.39 -7.33 17.64
C SER A 65 -25.85 -8.73 17.28
N ASP A 66 -24.73 -8.79 16.56
CA ASP A 66 -23.86 -9.97 16.47
C ASP A 66 -22.48 -9.53 15.93
N GLY A 67 -21.54 -9.24 16.83
CA GLY A 67 -20.07 -9.34 16.65
C GLY A 67 -19.34 -8.54 15.54
N GLY A 68 -20.03 -7.93 14.58
CA GLY A 68 -19.42 -7.13 13.52
C GLY A 68 -19.22 -5.70 13.98
N ARG A 69 -18.00 -5.33 14.34
CA ARG A 69 -17.61 -3.96 14.68
C ARG A 69 -17.64 -3.10 13.40
N VAL A 70 -18.81 -2.54 13.07
CA VAL A 70 -18.95 -1.58 11.96
C VAL A 70 -18.33 -0.27 12.42
N LEU A 71 -17.08 -0.03 12.03
CA LEU A 71 -16.47 1.28 12.17
C LEU A 71 -17.22 2.27 11.26
N PRO A 72 -17.32 3.56 11.60
CA PRO A 72 -17.84 4.62 10.72
C PRO A 72 -16.89 4.91 9.54
N GLN A 73 -16.38 3.86 8.90
CA GLN A 73 -15.45 3.88 7.76
C GLN A 73 -16.17 4.14 6.43
N GLU A 74 -17.50 4.00 6.39
CA GLU A 74 -18.26 3.92 5.13
C GLU A 74 -18.27 5.23 4.32
N ASN A 75 -17.83 6.34 4.92
CA ASN A 75 -17.71 7.63 4.26
C ASN A 75 -16.48 8.39 4.79
N VAL A 76 -15.31 7.76 4.70
CA VAL A 76 -14.07 8.52 4.92
C VAL A 76 -13.80 9.43 3.73
N PHE A 77 -13.27 10.60 4.05
CA PHE A 77 -13.03 11.74 3.20
C PHE A 77 -14.30 12.45 2.74
N SER A 78 -14.12 13.71 2.35
CA SER A 78 -15.14 14.53 1.72
C SER A 78 -15.76 13.83 0.51
N VAL A 79 -17.03 14.11 0.23
CA VAL A 79 -17.71 13.66 -1.00
C VAL A 79 -17.05 14.18 -2.28
N LEU A 80 -16.26 15.25 -2.19
CA LEU A 80 -15.47 15.80 -3.30
C LEU A 80 -14.08 15.19 -3.41
N SER A 81 -13.72 14.27 -2.50
CA SER A 81 -12.45 13.57 -2.53
C SER A 81 -12.28 12.78 -3.83
N PRO A 82 -11.06 12.67 -4.38
CA PRO A 82 -10.80 11.77 -5.50
C PRO A 82 -11.15 10.31 -5.18
N TRP A 83 -11.19 9.93 -3.89
CA TRP A 83 -11.66 8.62 -3.45
C TRP A 83 -13.17 8.43 -3.63
N ASN A 84 -13.99 9.48 -3.51
CA ASN A 84 -15.45 9.37 -3.43
C ASN A 84 -16.19 9.91 -4.67
N THR A 85 -15.46 10.27 -5.73
CA THR A 85 -16.02 10.74 -7.02
C THR A 85 -16.04 9.63 -8.05
N THR A 86 -16.78 9.75 -9.15
CA THR A 86 -16.74 8.75 -10.24
C THR A 86 -15.56 8.96 -11.18
N ALA A 87 -15.17 7.91 -11.91
CA ALA A 87 -14.12 7.93 -12.93
C ALA A 87 -14.65 7.73 -14.35
N ASN A 88 -15.76 7.00 -14.51
CA ASN A 88 -16.30 6.59 -15.82
C ASN A 88 -16.86 7.73 -16.68
N ASP A 89 -17.09 8.90 -16.09
CA ASP A 89 -17.54 10.11 -16.76
C ASP A 89 -16.38 11.06 -17.11
N GLN A 90 -15.16 10.74 -16.67
CA GLN A 90 -13.99 11.55 -16.93
C GLN A 90 -13.40 11.29 -18.33
N PRO A 91 -12.76 12.30 -18.95
CA PRO A 91 -12.03 12.10 -20.20
C PRO A 91 -10.93 11.03 -20.03
N VAL A 92 -10.61 10.34 -21.12
CA VAL A 92 -9.54 9.34 -21.16
C VAL A 92 -8.26 9.99 -21.64
N ASP A 93 -7.14 9.72 -20.97
CA ASP A 93 -5.82 10.18 -21.39
C ASP A 93 -5.49 9.65 -22.81
N PRO A 94 -5.06 10.52 -23.76
CA PRO A 94 -4.71 10.09 -25.11
C PRO A 94 -3.61 9.02 -25.18
N GLN A 95 -2.73 8.94 -24.17
CA GLN A 95 -1.66 7.96 -24.04
C GLN A 95 -2.06 6.79 -23.11
N SER A 96 -3.34 6.62 -22.80
CA SER A 96 -3.81 5.61 -21.84
C SER A 96 -3.31 4.19 -22.14
N ALA A 97 -3.25 3.77 -23.40
CA ALA A 97 -2.77 2.43 -23.75
C ALA A 97 -1.27 2.28 -23.44
N ASP A 98 -0.46 3.26 -23.85
CA ASP A 98 0.99 3.27 -23.61
C ASP A 98 1.30 3.34 -22.11
N LEU A 99 0.54 4.12 -21.35
CA LEU A 99 0.68 4.20 -19.89
C LEU A 99 0.39 2.85 -19.21
N MET A 100 -0.62 2.09 -19.66
CA MET A 100 -0.92 0.75 -19.12
C MET A 100 0.17 -0.26 -19.49
N GLU A 101 0.71 -0.20 -20.71
CA GLU A 101 1.82 -1.08 -21.11
C GLU A 101 3.10 -0.76 -20.31
N LEU A 102 3.46 0.51 -20.16
CA LEU A 102 4.63 0.92 -19.38
C LEU A 102 4.47 0.58 -17.89
N ALA A 103 3.25 0.61 -17.35
CA ALA A 103 2.99 0.23 -15.96
C ALA A 103 3.29 -1.25 -15.67
N LYS A 104 3.33 -2.10 -16.70
CA LYS A 104 3.72 -3.52 -16.61
C LYS A 104 5.23 -3.71 -16.60
N GLU A 105 6.00 -2.69 -16.95
CA GLU A 105 7.46 -2.76 -17.07
C GLU A 105 8.17 -2.39 -15.76
N ARG A 106 8.70 -3.39 -15.08
CA ARG A 106 9.53 -3.18 -13.89
C ARG A 106 10.98 -2.96 -14.29
N VAL A 107 11.58 -1.84 -13.89
CA VAL A 107 13.02 -1.60 -14.05
C VAL A 107 13.75 -2.09 -12.79
N GLY A 108 14.52 -3.16 -12.95
CA GLY A 108 15.36 -3.75 -11.92
C GLY A 108 16.84 -3.69 -12.28
N ARG A 109 17.63 -4.53 -11.60
CA ARG A 109 19.02 -4.81 -11.97
C ARG A 109 19.22 -6.32 -12.04
N ASN A 110 19.92 -6.77 -13.07
CA ASN A 110 20.35 -8.16 -13.17
C ASN A 110 21.53 -8.45 -12.23
N ASP A 111 21.97 -9.72 -12.20
CA ASP A 111 23.10 -10.18 -11.35
C ASP A 111 24.41 -9.43 -11.59
N ASN A 112 24.57 -8.80 -12.76
CA ASN A 112 25.73 -8.01 -13.13
C ASN A 112 25.57 -6.51 -12.78
N GLY A 113 24.49 -6.14 -12.08
CA GLY A 113 24.15 -4.78 -11.70
C GLY A 113 23.64 -3.90 -12.85
N GLN A 114 23.47 -4.46 -14.05
CA GLN A 114 22.97 -3.72 -15.21
C GLN A 114 21.44 -3.57 -15.12
N PRO A 115 20.87 -2.42 -15.55
CA PRO A 115 19.43 -2.27 -15.65
C PRO A 115 18.81 -3.39 -16.48
N GLU A 116 17.74 -3.99 -15.96
CA GLU A 116 16.96 -5.00 -16.66
C GLU A 116 15.47 -4.67 -16.51
N THR A 117 14.75 -4.68 -17.63
CA THR A 117 13.30 -4.50 -17.64
C THR A 117 12.63 -5.86 -17.70
N THR A 118 11.65 -6.08 -16.83
CA THR A 118 10.80 -7.28 -16.86
C THR A 118 9.35 -6.85 -17.06
N THR A 119 8.68 -7.45 -18.04
CA THR A 119 7.24 -7.27 -18.27
C THR A 119 6.46 -8.21 -17.36
N VAL A 120 5.41 -7.69 -16.73
CA VAL A 120 4.50 -8.41 -15.83
C VAL A 120 3.12 -8.43 -16.46
N ASP A 121 2.69 -9.61 -16.93
CA ASP A 121 1.39 -9.83 -17.60
C ASP A 121 0.35 -10.48 -16.68
N GLU A 122 0.71 -10.72 -15.41
CA GLU A 122 -0.18 -11.27 -14.42
C GLU A 122 -1.36 -10.34 -14.13
N GLY A 123 -2.56 -10.92 -14.04
CA GLY A 123 -3.76 -10.17 -13.69
C GLY A 123 -3.81 -9.74 -12.22
N ILE A 124 -4.81 -8.92 -11.91
CA ILE A 124 -4.95 -8.27 -10.60
C ILE A 124 -5.05 -9.30 -9.47
N TYR A 125 -4.19 -9.12 -8.47
CA TYR A 125 -4.28 -9.77 -7.17
C TYR A 125 -4.96 -8.84 -6.15
N ILE A 126 -5.73 -9.41 -5.22
CA ILE A 126 -6.21 -8.69 -4.03
C ILE A 126 -5.40 -9.17 -2.84
N ASN A 127 -4.66 -8.24 -2.27
CA ASN A 127 -3.78 -8.53 -1.15
C ASN A 127 -4.54 -8.52 0.17
N THR A 128 -4.60 -9.70 0.78
CA THR A 128 -5.34 -9.96 2.02
C THR A 128 -4.43 -10.27 3.21
N ARG A 129 -3.10 -10.33 3.02
CA ARG A 129 -2.17 -10.88 4.03
C ARG A 129 -0.88 -10.09 4.21
N ALA A 130 -0.21 -9.75 3.12
CA ALA A 130 1.12 -9.15 3.14
C ALA A 130 1.00 -7.67 2.79
N TRP A 131 1.75 -6.74 3.39
CA TRP A 131 1.62 -5.31 3.02
C TRP A 131 0.15 -4.79 2.94
N THR A 132 -0.71 -5.31 3.80
CA THR A 132 -2.03 -4.75 4.11
C THR A 132 -2.07 -4.49 5.61
N GLY A 133 -2.72 -3.38 6.00
CA GLY A 133 -2.79 -2.90 7.37
C GLY A 133 -4.18 -3.10 7.96
N PRO A 134 -4.30 -3.49 9.24
CA PRO A 134 -5.54 -3.31 9.98
C PRO A 134 -5.88 -1.82 10.07
N VAL A 135 -7.18 -1.52 9.96
CA VAL A 135 -7.73 -0.23 10.39
C VAL A 135 -8.51 -0.49 11.66
N VAL A 136 -8.15 0.17 12.75
CA VAL A 136 -8.74 -0.08 14.06
C VAL A 136 -9.30 1.21 14.64
N ALA A 137 -10.35 1.07 15.42
CA ALA A 137 -10.88 2.13 16.26
C ALA A 137 -11.56 1.51 17.48
N ASP A 138 -11.82 2.35 18.47
CA ASP A 138 -12.45 2.00 19.74
C ASP A 138 -11.65 0.92 20.49
N GLY A 139 -11.48 1.03 21.79
CA GLY A 139 -10.62 0.08 22.50
C GLY A 139 -10.12 0.64 23.80
N THR A 140 -8.99 0.12 24.27
CA THR A 140 -8.39 0.57 25.51
C THR A 140 -7.43 1.73 25.22
N PRO A 141 -7.35 2.73 26.10
CA PRO A 141 -6.35 3.78 25.99
C PRO A 141 -4.95 3.20 25.91
N THR A 142 -4.32 3.35 24.75
CA THR A 142 -3.01 2.81 24.43
C THR A 142 -2.08 3.94 24.03
N VAL A 143 -0.92 4.01 24.68
CA VAL A 143 0.13 4.96 24.31
C VAL A 143 0.71 4.56 22.95
N ILE A 144 0.83 5.53 22.05
CA ILE A 144 1.52 5.37 20.79
C ILE A 144 2.85 6.14 20.84
N HIS A 145 3.97 5.44 20.61
CA HIS A 145 5.33 5.93 20.85
C HIS A 145 6.21 5.93 19.59
N CYS A 146 6.83 7.07 19.30
CA CYS A 146 7.80 7.20 18.20
C CYS A 146 9.19 6.70 18.62
N ARG A 147 9.77 5.78 17.83
CA ARG A 147 11.12 5.21 18.07
C ARG A 147 12.23 5.91 17.29
N GLN A 148 11.97 7.06 16.68
CA GLN A 148 12.95 7.86 15.96
C GLN A 148 13.03 9.26 16.57
N ILE A 149 14.03 10.05 16.17
CA ILE A 149 14.07 11.47 16.54
C ILE A 149 12.98 12.25 15.79
N GLN A 150 12.67 11.82 14.56
CA GLN A 150 11.64 12.40 13.70
C GLN A 150 10.75 11.28 13.15
N CYS A 151 9.45 11.33 13.42
CA CYS A 151 8.47 10.34 12.97
C CYS A 151 7.29 10.96 12.21
N GLY A 152 7.54 11.93 11.32
CA GLY A 152 6.47 12.69 10.69
C GLY A 152 5.71 13.54 11.72
N ASP A 153 4.39 13.40 11.78
CA ASP A 153 3.53 14.20 12.67
C ASP A 153 3.55 13.74 14.13
N GLY A 154 4.27 12.64 14.41
CA GLY A 154 4.22 11.91 15.68
C GLY A 154 5.47 12.01 16.54
N ALA A 155 6.02 13.21 16.74
CA ALA A 155 7.24 13.35 17.55
C ALA A 155 6.99 13.11 19.06
N ALA A 156 5.78 13.39 19.55
CA ALA A 156 5.39 13.22 20.94
C ALA A 156 4.49 11.99 21.11
N ASP A 157 4.56 11.40 22.30
CA ASP A 157 3.64 10.32 22.69
C ASP A 157 2.20 10.87 22.76
N ILE A 158 1.28 10.12 22.17
CA ILE A 158 -0.17 10.35 22.26
C ILE A 158 -0.85 9.10 22.79
N THR A 159 -2.11 9.20 23.21
CA THR A 159 -2.92 8.05 23.62
C THR A 159 -4.13 7.96 22.72
N LEU A 160 -4.30 6.81 22.05
CA LEU A 160 -5.48 6.51 21.24
C LEU A 160 -6.17 5.26 21.78
N ASN A 161 -7.44 5.09 21.47
CA ASN A 161 -8.18 3.87 21.81
C ASN A 161 -7.90 2.79 20.77
N ILE A 162 -7.20 1.74 21.18
CA ILE A 162 -6.77 0.66 20.28
C ILE A 162 -7.30 -0.67 20.84
N PRO A 163 -7.91 -1.53 20.02
CA PRO A 163 -8.26 -2.89 20.42
C PRO A 163 -7.02 -3.70 20.82
N ASP A 164 -7.13 -4.55 21.85
CA ASP A 164 -6.01 -5.38 22.32
C ASP A 164 -5.81 -6.65 21.46
N ASP A 165 -6.85 -7.08 20.75
CA ASP A 165 -6.91 -8.29 19.91
C ASP A 165 -6.34 -8.09 18.51
N ILE A 166 -6.23 -6.84 18.04
CA ILE A 166 -5.68 -6.51 16.72
C ILE A 166 -4.33 -5.80 16.85
N SER A 167 -3.29 -6.39 16.28
CA SER A 167 -1.92 -5.86 16.34
C SER A 167 -1.31 -5.60 14.96
N PRO A 168 -0.39 -4.63 14.83
CA PRO A 168 0.42 -4.46 13.62
C PRO A 168 1.16 -5.74 13.25
N ASN A 169 1.42 -5.96 11.96
CA ASN A 169 2.23 -7.09 11.49
C ASN A 169 3.65 -6.65 11.07
N PRO A 170 4.66 -6.82 11.95
CA PRO A 170 6.00 -6.32 11.70
C PRO A 170 6.86 -7.18 10.77
N ILE A 171 6.37 -8.34 10.31
CA ILE A 171 7.09 -9.18 9.32
C ILE A 171 7.24 -8.43 7.98
N TYR A 172 6.27 -7.57 7.67
CA TYR A 172 6.29 -6.69 6.51
C TYR A 172 6.62 -5.26 6.95
N ASP A 173 5.86 -4.26 6.48
CA ASP A 173 6.09 -2.86 6.82
C ASP A 173 5.47 -2.42 8.13
N GLY A 174 4.71 -3.29 8.81
CA GLY A 174 4.01 -2.91 10.04
C GLY A 174 3.01 -1.77 9.82
N TRP A 175 2.38 -1.72 8.64
CA TRP A 175 1.29 -0.79 8.36
C TRP A 175 0.15 -1.00 9.35
N TYR A 176 -0.30 0.09 9.95
CA TYR A 176 -1.36 0.07 10.95
C TYR A 176 -2.05 1.43 10.96
N THR A 177 -3.37 1.45 10.83
CA THR A 177 -4.15 2.69 10.87
C THR A 177 -5.01 2.70 12.12
N VAL A 178 -4.94 3.78 12.90
CA VAL A 178 -5.82 3.99 14.05
C VAL A 178 -6.77 5.15 13.76
N PHE A 179 -8.06 4.91 13.86
CA PHE A 179 -9.09 5.94 13.78
C PHE A 179 -9.40 6.47 15.17
N ASP A 180 -9.35 7.79 15.32
CA ASP A 180 -9.90 8.51 16.46
C ASP A 180 -11.23 9.15 16.02
N THR A 181 -12.31 8.39 16.22
CA THR A 181 -13.67 8.79 15.86
C THR A 181 -14.15 10.01 16.65
N GLY A 182 -13.60 10.24 17.84
CA GLY A 182 -13.93 11.39 18.69
C GLY A 182 -13.41 12.71 18.14
N THR A 183 -12.26 12.69 17.44
CA THR A 183 -11.65 13.89 16.83
C THR A 183 -11.75 13.92 15.32
N GLN A 184 -12.38 12.91 14.70
CA GLN A 184 -12.46 12.73 13.24
C GLN A 184 -11.09 12.69 12.57
N LYS A 185 -10.14 12.00 13.20
CA LYS A 185 -8.77 11.81 12.69
C LYS A 185 -8.44 10.35 12.44
N ALA A 186 -7.51 10.11 11.54
CA ALA A 186 -6.81 8.83 11.39
C ALA A 186 -5.30 9.01 11.53
N TYR A 187 -4.63 7.97 11.98
CA TYR A 187 -3.19 7.93 12.21
C TYR A 187 -2.61 6.73 11.49
N ASP A 188 -1.92 6.98 10.38
CA ASP A 188 -1.22 5.96 9.60
C ASP A 188 0.18 5.76 10.16
N LEU A 189 0.46 4.53 10.59
CA LEU A 189 1.74 4.17 11.20
C LEU A 189 2.55 3.27 10.27
N TRP A 190 3.84 3.58 10.15
CA TRP A 190 4.83 2.74 9.48
C TRP A 190 5.81 2.12 10.48
N ARG A 191 6.20 0.87 10.21
CA ARG A 191 6.96 -0.02 11.10
C ARG A 191 6.28 -0.22 12.44
N ALA A 192 4.96 -0.13 12.55
CA ALA A 192 4.29 -0.25 13.84
C ALA A 192 4.50 -1.64 14.46
N ARG A 193 4.58 -1.68 15.79
CA ARG A 193 4.68 -2.89 16.62
C ARG A 193 3.88 -2.70 17.89
N ARG A 194 3.22 -3.74 18.37
CA ARG A 194 2.72 -3.78 19.74
C ARG A 194 3.79 -4.37 20.64
N GLU A 195 4.20 -3.61 21.64
CA GLU A 195 5.21 -3.99 22.61
C GLU A 195 4.61 -4.84 23.74
N ALA A 196 5.45 -5.55 24.49
CA ALA A 196 5.00 -6.44 25.57
C ALA A 196 4.25 -5.72 26.71
N ASN A 197 4.45 -4.41 26.86
CA ASN A 197 3.76 -3.57 27.83
C ASN A 197 2.47 -2.92 27.30
N GLY A 198 2.01 -3.30 26.10
CA GLY A 198 0.79 -2.80 25.47
C GLY A 198 0.98 -1.56 24.59
N VAL A 199 2.10 -0.84 24.72
CA VAL A 199 2.43 0.33 23.89
C VAL A 199 2.47 -0.06 22.42
N VAL A 200 1.91 0.77 21.54
CA VAL A 200 2.11 0.65 20.10
C VAL A 200 3.23 1.60 19.69
N SER A 201 4.32 1.08 19.13
CA SER A 201 5.46 1.91 18.75
C SER A 201 5.74 1.87 17.25
N TYR A 202 6.20 2.98 16.67
CA TYR A 202 6.33 3.18 15.21
C TYR A 202 7.64 3.88 14.83
N GLN A 203 7.91 4.01 13.53
CA GLN A 203 9.04 4.83 13.03
C GLN A 203 8.60 6.02 12.18
N PHE A 204 7.37 6.03 11.67
CA PHE A 204 6.77 7.19 11.02
C PHE A 204 5.26 7.21 11.22
N MET A 205 4.67 8.40 11.37
CA MET A 205 3.23 8.62 11.47
C MET A 205 2.79 9.80 10.61
N ARG A 206 1.66 9.64 9.92
CA ARG A 206 0.91 10.74 9.31
C ARG A 206 -0.50 10.78 9.89
N GLN A 207 -0.96 11.98 10.23
CA GLN A 207 -2.34 12.26 10.61
C GLN A 207 -3.18 12.62 9.39
N TRP A 208 -4.45 12.21 9.42
CA TRP A 208 -5.42 12.49 8.37
C TRP A 208 -6.73 12.97 8.95
N ASP A 209 -7.41 13.85 8.23
CA ASP A 209 -8.80 14.22 8.50
C ASP A 209 -9.73 13.18 7.89
N LEU A 210 -10.59 12.58 8.70
CA LEU A 210 -11.57 11.59 8.24
C LEU A 210 -12.66 12.20 7.35
N ASP A 211 -12.86 13.52 7.38
CA ASP A 211 -13.77 14.27 6.51
C ASP A 211 -13.02 15.17 5.49
N GLY A 212 -11.69 15.07 5.47
CA GLY A 212 -10.82 15.90 4.64
C GLY A 212 -10.75 15.46 3.17
N PRO A 213 -9.85 16.04 2.38
CA PRO A 213 -9.71 15.72 0.96
C PRO A 213 -9.19 14.30 0.70
N GLY A 214 -8.52 13.68 1.67
CA GLY A 214 -7.95 12.33 1.55
C GLY A 214 -6.64 12.26 0.77
N PHE A 215 -5.93 13.38 0.66
CA PHE A 215 -4.60 13.48 0.08
C PHE A 215 -3.84 14.69 0.62
N ASN A 216 -2.52 14.72 0.43
CA ASN A 216 -1.67 15.82 0.88
C ASN A 216 -1.27 16.74 -0.28
N GLN A 217 -0.82 17.94 0.07
CA GLN A 217 -0.10 18.80 -0.87
C GLN A 217 1.16 18.09 -1.40
N PRO A 218 1.65 18.44 -2.59
CA PRO A 218 2.89 17.90 -3.14
C PRO A 218 4.08 17.97 -2.16
N TYR A 219 4.97 16.99 -2.26
CA TYR A 219 6.19 16.80 -1.45
C TYR A 219 5.98 16.38 -0.01
N VAL A 220 4.75 16.15 0.41
CA VAL A 220 4.44 15.65 1.74
C VAL A 220 4.47 14.11 1.72
N VAL A 221 5.52 13.51 2.28
CA VAL A 221 5.65 12.05 2.42
C VAL A 221 4.66 11.46 3.43
N SER A 222 4.28 10.19 3.31
CA SER A 222 3.40 9.47 4.27
C SER A 222 3.97 8.08 4.58
N ALA A 223 3.23 7.27 5.34
CA ALA A 223 3.53 5.86 5.58
C ALA A 223 3.50 4.98 4.32
N ARG A 224 2.81 5.46 3.26
CA ARG A 224 2.79 4.89 1.92
C ARG A 224 3.71 5.67 0.98
N GLY A 225 4.38 5.00 0.03
CA GLY A 225 5.35 5.60 -0.91
C GLY A 225 4.82 6.79 -1.72
N SER A 226 3.56 6.70 -2.17
CA SER A 226 2.86 7.79 -2.88
C SER A 226 2.49 9.00 -2.03
N GLY A 227 2.67 8.92 -0.71
CA GLY A 227 2.23 9.96 0.21
C GLY A 227 0.71 9.95 0.51
N LEU A 228 -0.03 9.02 -0.10
CA LEU A 228 -1.47 8.80 0.13
C LEU A 228 -1.75 8.03 1.43
N PRO A 229 -3.01 8.03 1.93
CA PRO A 229 -3.39 7.28 3.12
C PRO A 229 -3.28 5.76 2.94
N LEU A 230 -2.92 5.04 4.00
CA LEU A 230 -2.93 3.58 4.04
C LEU A 230 -4.36 3.02 3.98
N PHE A 231 -5.31 3.68 4.64
CA PHE A 231 -6.71 3.28 4.67
C PHE A 231 -7.53 3.75 3.46
N GLY A 232 -6.99 4.66 2.64
CA GLY A 232 -7.62 5.12 1.41
C GLY A 232 -7.69 4.00 0.39
N GLY A 233 -8.90 3.74 -0.14
CA GLY A 233 -9.13 2.77 -1.20
C GLY A 233 -9.01 1.30 -0.79
N LEU A 234 -8.99 0.97 0.50
CA LEU A 234 -9.07 -0.42 0.96
C LEU A 234 -10.45 -1.01 0.63
N ILE A 235 -10.48 -2.24 0.12
CA ILE A 235 -11.71 -3.04 0.02
C ILE A 235 -12.05 -3.53 1.42
N ARG A 236 -13.26 -3.25 1.90
CA ARG A 236 -13.67 -3.61 3.27
C ARG A 236 -14.62 -4.81 3.30
N PRO A 237 -14.56 -5.65 4.35
CA PRO A 237 -15.46 -6.79 4.51
C PRO A 237 -16.94 -6.41 4.45
N GLY A 238 -17.36 -5.38 5.19
CA GLY A 238 -18.77 -4.96 5.24
C GLY A 238 -19.30 -4.47 3.90
N GLU A 239 -18.45 -3.83 3.09
CA GLU A 239 -18.80 -3.38 1.74
C GLU A 239 -19.06 -4.58 0.80
N LEU A 240 -18.24 -5.63 0.87
CA LEU A 240 -18.47 -6.86 0.11
C LEU A 240 -19.76 -7.56 0.51
N GLU A 241 -20.04 -7.63 1.82
CA GLU A 241 -21.22 -8.29 2.36
C GLU A 241 -22.53 -7.60 1.95
N ARG A 242 -22.54 -6.26 1.95
CA ARG A 242 -23.67 -5.46 1.45
C ARG A 242 -23.72 -5.40 -0.07
N GLY A 243 -22.57 -5.50 -0.72
CA GLY A 243 -22.42 -5.31 -2.16
C GLY A 243 -22.36 -3.86 -2.61
N GLU A 244 -21.94 -2.97 -1.72
CA GLU A 244 -21.87 -1.53 -1.93
C GLU A 244 -20.46 -1.05 -1.58
N ILE A 245 -19.65 -0.79 -2.62
CA ILE A 245 -18.33 -0.18 -2.49
C ILE A 245 -18.39 1.12 -3.29
N ASN A 246 -18.48 2.24 -2.58
CA ASN A 246 -18.78 3.54 -3.17
C ASN A 246 -17.57 4.48 -3.24
N HIS A 247 -16.39 3.91 -3.47
CA HIS A 247 -15.15 4.67 -3.56
C HIS A 247 -14.16 4.03 -4.55
N ALA A 248 -13.17 4.81 -4.98
CA ALA A 248 -12.05 4.34 -5.77
C ALA A 248 -11.18 3.38 -4.95
N LEU A 249 -10.69 2.32 -5.58
CA LEU A 249 -9.82 1.36 -4.91
C LEU A 249 -8.36 1.82 -4.95
N ALA A 250 -7.57 1.42 -3.96
CA ALA A 250 -6.12 1.57 -4.01
C ALA A 250 -5.53 0.45 -4.87
N ILE A 251 -4.73 0.79 -5.88
CA ILE A 251 -4.01 -0.19 -6.70
C ILE A 251 -2.51 0.12 -6.74
N SER A 252 -1.71 -0.93 -6.74
CA SER A 252 -0.28 -0.87 -7.00
C SER A 252 0.03 -1.54 -8.31
N VAL A 253 0.98 -0.98 -9.05
CA VAL A 253 1.36 -1.45 -10.38
C VAL A 253 2.82 -1.92 -10.42
N PRO A 254 3.21 -2.81 -11.35
CA PRO A 254 4.57 -3.33 -11.43
C PRO A 254 5.68 -2.27 -11.57
N GLY A 255 5.42 -1.27 -12.42
CA GLY A 255 6.38 -0.24 -12.82
C GLY A 255 5.78 1.16 -12.75
N ALA A 256 5.36 1.60 -11.56
CA ALA A 256 4.92 2.99 -11.36
C ALA A 256 6.05 3.97 -11.70
N ALA A 257 5.72 5.12 -12.27
CA ALA A 257 6.71 6.07 -12.78
C ALA A 257 7.71 6.49 -11.71
N ALA A 258 9.00 6.31 -12.00
CA ALA A 258 10.06 6.82 -11.14
C ALA A 258 10.24 8.33 -11.32
N GLY A 259 10.55 9.01 -10.22
CA GLY A 259 10.99 10.42 -10.23
C GLY A 259 9.90 11.45 -10.54
N ASN A 260 8.63 11.05 -10.68
CA ASN A 260 7.50 11.96 -10.76
C ASN A 260 6.18 11.32 -10.34
N PHE A 261 5.22 12.15 -9.95
CA PHE A 261 3.86 11.76 -9.59
C PHE A 261 2.84 12.75 -10.14
N VAL A 262 1.56 12.43 -10.02
CA VAL A 262 0.45 13.37 -10.24
C VAL A 262 -0.44 13.40 -8.99
N GLN A 263 -1.13 14.50 -8.74
CA GLN A 263 -2.12 14.54 -7.66
C GLN A 263 -3.25 13.53 -7.93
N PRO A 264 -3.78 12.85 -6.88
CA PRO A 264 -3.63 13.15 -5.46
C PRO A 264 -2.37 12.61 -4.77
N ALA A 265 -1.47 11.89 -5.45
CA ALA A 265 -0.20 11.53 -4.80
C ALA A 265 0.59 12.80 -4.44
N SER A 266 1.37 12.71 -3.37
CA SER A 266 2.22 13.80 -2.86
C SER A 266 3.70 13.44 -2.82
N SER A 267 4.04 12.17 -3.03
CA SER A 267 5.41 11.68 -3.25
C SER A 267 5.35 10.50 -4.21
N THR A 268 6.50 9.90 -4.52
CA THR A 268 6.57 8.63 -5.24
C THR A 268 7.79 7.82 -4.81
N ASP A 269 7.66 6.51 -4.76
CA ASP A 269 8.79 5.58 -4.70
C ASP A 269 8.83 4.64 -5.93
N GLY A 270 8.18 5.06 -7.02
CA GLY A 270 8.08 4.33 -8.28
C GLY A 270 9.43 3.87 -8.82
N ASN A 271 9.39 2.74 -9.53
CA ASN A 271 10.55 2.00 -10.03
C ASN A 271 10.43 1.63 -11.51
N GLY A 272 9.44 2.18 -12.22
CA GLY A 272 9.28 2.05 -13.66
C GLY A 272 10.04 3.14 -14.42
N LEU A 273 9.81 3.20 -15.72
CA LEU A 273 10.29 4.29 -16.56
C LEU A 273 9.67 5.62 -16.13
N THR A 274 10.39 6.74 -16.32
CA THR A 274 9.92 8.08 -15.89
C THR A 274 8.64 8.51 -16.61
N ASN A 275 8.40 8.02 -17.83
CA ASN A 275 7.18 8.25 -18.61
C ASN A 275 6.08 7.20 -18.36
N SER A 276 6.28 6.26 -17.43
CA SER A 276 5.26 5.27 -17.06
C SER A 276 4.04 5.93 -16.40
N LEU A 277 3.05 5.11 -16.03
CA LEU A 277 1.91 5.49 -15.22
C LEU A 277 2.38 6.01 -13.84
N PRO A 278 2.13 7.29 -13.50
CA PRO A 278 2.57 7.85 -12.23
C PRO A 278 1.68 7.41 -11.07
N GLU A 279 2.25 7.35 -9.87
CA GLU A 279 1.45 7.32 -8.65
C GLU A 279 0.55 8.56 -8.59
N GLY A 280 -0.66 8.36 -8.07
CA GLY A 280 -1.78 9.30 -8.09
C GLY A 280 -2.61 9.24 -9.36
N ALA A 281 -2.14 8.62 -10.46
CA ALA A 281 -2.99 8.44 -11.63
C ALA A 281 -4.24 7.62 -11.27
N ARG A 282 -5.38 8.01 -11.85
CA ARG A 282 -6.64 7.28 -11.69
C ARG A 282 -6.90 6.44 -12.93
N ILE A 283 -7.15 5.16 -12.74
CA ILE A 283 -7.49 4.21 -13.79
C ILE A 283 -8.90 3.67 -13.58
N PHE A 284 -9.59 3.28 -14.63
CA PHE A 284 -10.92 2.67 -14.53
C PHE A 284 -11.10 1.56 -15.56
N LEU A 285 -11.84 0.53 -15.17
CA LEU A 285 -12.02 -0.67 -15.97
C LEU A 285 -12.92 -0.35 -17.17
N LYS A 286 -12.52 -0.80 -18.36
CA LYS A 286 -13.30 -0.58 -19.58
C LYS A 286 -14.69 -1.18 -19.45
N ASP A 287 -15.73 -0.47 -19.92
CA ASP A 287 -17.11 -0.95 -19.81
C ASP A 287 -17.35 -2.28 -20.57
N SER A 288 -16.58 -2.51 -21.64
CA SER A 288 -16.60 -3.76 -22.41
C SER A 288 -16.06 -4.97 -21.64
N PHE A 289 -15.33 -4.78 -20.54
CA PHE A 289 -14.76 -5.89 -19.77
C PHE A 289 -15.85 -6.81 -19.23
N ARG A 290 -15.59 -8.12 -19.29
CA ARG A 290 -16.47 -9.17 -18.75
C ARG A 290 -15.65 -10.09 -17.88
N LEU A 291 -16.06 -10.21 -16.62
CA LEU A 291 -15.42 -11.10 -15.66
C LEU A 291 -15.51 -12.55 -16.13
N THR A 292 -14.35 -13.17 -16.32
CA THR A 292 -14.23 -14.60 -16.56
C THR A 292 -13.71 -15.29 -15.31
N ARG A 293 -13.79 -16.62 -15.26
CA ARG A 293 -13.23 -17.35 -14.13
C ARG A 293 -11.70 -17.36 -14.27
N PRO A 294 -10.95 -16.89 -13.27
CA PRO A 294 -9.49 -16.97 -13.27
C PRO A 294 -8.98 -18.40 -13.50
N LEU A 295 -7.87 -18.52 -14.19
CA LEU A 295 -7.20 -19.79 -14.45
C LEU A 295 -5.94 -19.89 -13.59
N ASP A 296 -5.65 -21.10 -13.11
CA ASP A 296 -4.38 -21.39 -12.46
C ASP A 296 -3.25 -21.28 -13.49
N PRO A 297 -2.21 -20.47 -13.24
CA PRO A 297 -1.17 -20.19 -14.23
C PRO A 297 -0.31 -21.41 -14.59
N VAL A 298 -0.29 -22.45 -13.74
CA VAL A 298 0.50 -23.67 -13.96
C VAL A 298 -0.32 -24.73 -14.70
N THR A 299 -1.58 -24.92 -14.28
CA THR A 299 -2.42 -26.02 -14.79
C THR A 299 -3.44 -25.57 -15.84
N SER A 300 -3.63 -24.27 -16.03
CA SER A 300 -4.69 -23.66 -16.85
C SER A 300 -6.11 -24.09 -16.46
N LYS A 301 -6.28 -24.73 -15.29
CA LYS A 301 -7.59 -25.14 -14.77
C LYS A 301 -8.26 -23.95 -14.09
N PRO A 302 -9.59 -23.79 -14.18
CA PRO A 302 -10.26 -22.70 -13.50
C PRO A 302 -10.11 -22.78 -11.97
N LEU A 303 -9.77 -21.66 -11.34
CA LEU A 303 -9.64 -21.56 -9.89
C LEU A 303 -10.99 -21.74 -9.20
N LYS A 304 -10.97 -22.37 -8.01
CA LYS A 304 -12.18 -22.71 -7.25
C LYS A 304 -12.72 -21.51 -6.50
N MET A 305 -13.83 -20.95 -6.96
CA MET A 305 -14.54 -19.87 -6.28
C MET A 305 -15.92 -20.31 -5.83
N SER A 306 -16.31 -19.94 -4.61
CA SER A 306 -17.69 -20.09 -4.16
C SER A 306 -18.62 -19.13 -4.90
N ALA A 307 -19.93 -19.39 -4.89
CA ALA A 307 -20.91 -18.46 -5.46
C ALA A 307 -20.86 -17.07 -4.78
N LYS A 308 -20.51 -17.03 -3.48
CA LYS A 308 -20.32 -15.79 -2.72
C LYS A 308 -19.08 -15.03 -3.22
N GLN A 309 -17.94 -15.70 -3.39
CA GLN A 309 -16.72 -15.09 -3.94
C GLN A 309 -16.91 -14.56 -5.36
N TYR A 310 -17.63 -15.29 -6.22
CA TYR A 310 -17.95 -14.82 -7.56
C TYR A 310 -18.87 -13.59 -7.55
N ARG A 311 -19.78 -13.49 -6.57
CA ARG A 311 -20.61 -12.29 -6.37
C ARG A 311 -19.77 -11.09 -5.93
N TYR A 312 -18.87 -11.27 -4.98
CA TYR A 312 -17.96 -10.22 -4.52
C TYR A 312 -17.04 -9.72 -5.64
N ALA A 313 -16.51 -10.63 -6.47
CA ALA A 313 -15.74 -10.27 -7.66
C ALA A 313 -16.54 -9.36 -8.61
N ARG A 314 -17.85 -9.62 -8.79
CA ARG A 314 -18.71 -8.76 -9.62
C ARG A 314 -18.91 -7.38 -9.01
N TYR A 315 -19.10 -7.27 -7.70
CA TYR A 315 -19.20 -5.97 -7.03
C TYR A 315 -17.92 -5.14 -7.23
N LEU A 316 -16.75 -5.76 -7.11
CA LEU A 316 -15.47 -5.13 -7.37
C LEU A 316 -15.30 -4.70 -8.83
N VAL A 317 -15.75 -5.51 -9.79
CA VAL A 317 -15.75 -5.14 -11.22
C VAL A 317 -16.61 -3.90 -11.47
N GLU A 318 -17.84 -3.83 -10.93
CA GLU A 318 -18.69 -2.64 -11.08
C GLU A 318 -18.08 -1.41 -10.38
N THR A 319 -17.39 -1.61 -9.25
CA THR A 319 -16.65 -0.57 -8.54
C THR A 319 -15.51 -0.02 -9.39
N LEU A 320 -14.68 -0.89 -9.96
CA LEU A 320 -13.56 -0.52 -10.83
C LEU A 320 -14.03 0.15 -12.13
N LYS A 321 -15.23 -0.18 -12.61
CA LYS A 321 -15.84 0.55 -13.73
C LYS A 321 -16.29 1.94 -13.30
N THR A 322 -16.96 2.07 -12.16
CA THR A 322 -17.63 3.30 -11.73
C THR A 322 -16.67 4.31 -11.11
N TYR A 323 -15.91 3.88 -10.09
CA TYR A 323 -14.99 4.71 -9.32
C TYR A 323 -13.53 4.49 -9.73
N GLY A 324 -13.22 3.37 -10.39
CA GLY A 324 -11.84 3.08 -10.77
C GLY A 324 -10.94 2.75 -9.57
N ALA A 325 -9.64 2.89 -9.81
CA ALA A 325 -8.60 2.74 -8.82
C ALA A 325 -7.55 3.86 -8.96
N ILE A 326 -6.97 4.28 -7.84
CA ILE A 326 -5.87 5.25 -7.79
C ILE A 326 -4.57 4.48 -7.59
N VAL A 327 -3.56 4.78 -8.41
CA VAL A 327 -2.23 4.18 -8.32
C VAL A 327 -1.55 4.71 -7.07
N VAL A 328 -1.22 3.86 -6.11
CA VAL A 328 -0.75 4.29 -4.78
C VAL A 328 0.62 3.75 -4.38
N ASP A 329 1.14 2.78 -5.11
CA ASP A 329 2.41 2.13 -4.79
C ASP A 329 2.88 1.31 -6.00
N ARG A 330 4.04 0.69 -5.86
CA ARG A 330 4.56 -0.34 -6.75
C ARG A 330 4.46 -1.73 -6.13
N ALA A 331 4.26 -2.75 -6.97
CA ALA A 331 4.13 -4.15 -6.52
C ALA A 331 4.81 -5.12 -7.49
N ALA A 332 4.89 -6.41 -7.15
CA ALA A 332 5.41 -7.42 -8.08
C ALA A 332 4.42 -7.73 -9.22
N VAL A 333 3.12 -7.64 -8.91
CA VAL A 333 1.99 -7.80 -9.84
C VAL A 333 0.96 -6.71 -9.53
N PRO A 334 0.05 -6.36 -10.48
CA PRO A 334 -1.04 -5.45 -10.20
C PRO A 334 -1.82 -5.88 -8.96
N THR A 335 -1.93 -5.02 -7.95
CA THR A 335 -2.40 -5.43 -6.62
C THR A 335 -3.37 -4.42 -6.01
N LEU A 336 -4.56 -4.88 -5.65
CA LEU A 336 -5.52 -4.15 -4.81
C LEU A 336 -5.32 -4.49 -3.33
N TYR A 337 -5.81 -3.64 -2.44
CA TYR A 337 -5.65 -3.82 -1.00
C TYR A 337 -6.99 -4.14 -0.32
N PHE A 338 -7.02 -5.23 0.44
CA PHE A 338 -8.15 -5.57 1.30
C PHE A 338 -7.83 -5.20 2.75
N GLU A 339 -8.76 -4.57 3.45
CA GLU A 339 -8.62 -4.29 4.88
C GLU A 339 -8.42 -5.59 5.64
N ARG A 340 -7.30 -5.70 6.36
CA ARG A 340 -7.01 -6.92 7.11
C ARG A 340 -7.92 -7.03 8.32
N ILE A 341 -8.97 -7.81 8.16
CA ILE A 341 -9.61 -8.54 9.25
C ILE A 341 -8.86 -9.85 9.49
N GLU A 342 -8.91 -10.37 10.71
CA GLU A 342 -8.14 -11.53 11.18
C GLU A 342 -7.98 -12.67 10.15
N ASP A 343 -6.87 -13.42 10.27
CA ASP A 343 -6.49 -14.48 9.32
C ASP A 343 -7.39 -15.73 9.47
N ASP A 344 -8.70 -15.66 9.15
CA ASP A 344 -9.50 -16.88 8.92
C ASP A 344 -9.10 -17.50 7.58
N VAL A 345 -8.01 -18.28 7.63
CA VAL A 345 -7.49 -19.02 6.50
C VAL A 345 -8.41 -20.15 6.05
N THR A 346 -9.36 -20.56 6.89
CA THR A 346 -10.25 -21.71 6.61
C THR A 346 -11.43 -21.31 5.75
N ASN A 347 -12.02 -20.13 5.99
CA ASN A 347 -13.17 -19.64 5.24
C ASN A 347 -13.05 -18.14 4.90
N PRO A 348 -12.05 -17.74 4.09
CA PRO A 348 -11.84 -16.33 3.80
C PRO A 348 -12.95 -15.76 2.90
N LEU A 349 -13.35 -14.51 3.15
CA LEU A 349 -14.33 -13.79 2.32
C LEU A 349 -13.87 -13.74 0.85
N ILE A 350 -12.59 -13.47 0.65
CA ILE A 350 -11.90 -13.48 -0.65
C ILE A 350 -10.52 -14.16 -0.51
N ARG A 351 -10.06 -14.84 -1.55
CA ARG A 351 -8.80 -15.59 -1.58
C ARG A 351 -7.64 -14.81 -2.20
N GLY A 352 -7.94 -13.70 -2.86
CA GLY A 352 -6.99 -12.80 -3.50
C GLY A 352 -6.94 -12.95 -5.02
N TYR A 353 -7.40 -14.08 -5.57
CA TYR A 353 -7.36 -14.32 -7.01
C TYR A 353 -8.67 -14.02 -7.73
N GLU A 354 -9.70 -13.54 -7.03
CA GLU A 354 -11.04 -13.30 -7.57
C GLU A 354 -11.06 -12.44 -8.86
N LEU A 355 -10.05 -11.58 -9.02
CA LEU A 355 -9.92 -10.62 -10.13
C LEU A 355 -8.74 -10.92 -11.05
N GLN A 356 -8.08 -12.07 -10.92
CA GLN A 356 -6.89 -12.41 -11.72
C GLN A 356 -7.14 -12.52 -13.23
N SER A 357 -8.40 -12.51 -13.68
CA SER A 357 -8.73 -12.41 -15.10
C SER A 357 -8.69 -10.97 -15.65
N ILE A 358 -8.41 -9.98 -14.80
CA ILE A 358 -8.29 -8.57 -15.20
C ILE A 358 -6.81 -8.24 -15.38
N GLY A 359 -6.40 -7.88 -16.60
CA GLY A 359 -5.08 -7.33 -16.88
C GLY A 359 -5.05 -5.80 -16.77
N LEU A 360 -3.86 -5.19 -16.74
CA LEU A 360 -3.76 -3.72 -16.78
C LEU A 360 -4.24 -3.16 -18.12
N GLU A 361 -4.11 -3.92 -19.20
CA GLU A 361 -4.63 -3.60 -20.52
C GLU A 361 -6.17 -3.48 -20.58
N ASP A 362 -6.89 -3.97 -19.56
CA ASP A 362 -8.34 -3.82 -19.45
C ASP A 362 -8.77 -2.45 -18.89
N PHE A 363 -7.82 -1.63 -18.45
CA PHE A 363 -8.08 -0.31 -17.89
C PHE A 363 -7.89 0.82 -18.92
N SER A 364 -8.58 1.92 -18.65
CA SER A 364 -8.30 3.23 -19.23
C SER A 364 -7.80 4.16 -18.13
N VAL A 365 -6.99 5.15 -18.51
CA VAL A 365 -6.44 6.16 -17.60
C VAL A 365 -7.32 7.41 -17.70
N VAL A 366 -7.76 7.93 -16.56
CA VAL A 366 -8.40 9.25 -16.51
C VAL A 366 -7.38 10.29 -16.96
N ASP A 367 -7.80 11.16 -17.86
CA ASP A 367 -6.98 12.24 -18.40
C ASP A 367 -6.43 13.12 -17.27
N PHE A 368 -5.11 13.09 -17.12
CA PHE A 368 -4.37 13.97 -16.23
C PHE A 368 -3.46 14.92 -17.01
N THR A 369 -3.65 15.08 -18.32
CA THR A 369 -2.83 15.99 -19.14
C THR A 369 -2.98 17.47 -18.75
N LEU A 370 -4.09 17.82 -18.09
CA LEU A 370 -4.29 19.14 -17.48
C LEU A 370 -3.62 19.28 -16.10
N SER A 371 -3.12 18.18 -15.54
CA SER A 371 -2.34 18.15 -14.31
C SER A 371 -0.86 18.08 -14.65
N ASP A 372 -0.05 18.93 -14.02
CA ASP A 372 1.40 18.83 -14.16
C ASP A 372 1.90 17.54 -13.50
N ARG A 373 2.72 16.77 -14.22
CA ARG A 373 3.58 15.77 -13.57
C ARG A 373 4.57 16.52 -12.67
N ILE A 374 4.61 16.14 -11.40
CA ILE A 374 5.43 16.80 -10.39
C ILE A 374 6.71 15.98 -10.22
N SER A 375 7.85 16.58 -10.55
CA SER A 375 9.18 15.97 -10.35
C SER A 375 9.42 15.67 -8.87
N TYR A 376 10.04 14.52 -8.58
CA TYR A 376 10.35 14.07 -7.22
C TYR A 376 11.73 13.38 -7.15
N PRO A 377 12.58 13.65 -6.14
CA PRO A 377 12.39 14.63 -5.06
C PRO A 377 12.33 16.08 -5.60
N PRO A 378 11.89 17.07 -4.80
CA PRO A 378 11.92 18.47 -5.23
C PRO A 378 13.35 18.90 -5.61
N GLU A 379 13.48 19.76 -6.63
CA GLU A 379 14.80 20.15 -7.19
C GLU A 379 15.75 20.76 -6.14
N ASP A 380 15.20 21.36 -5.08
CA ASP A 380 15.96 22.00 -3.99
C ASP A 380 16.50 21.01 -2.93
N GLU A 381 16.16 19.71 -3.01
CA GLU A 381 16.63 18.66 -2.08
C GLU A 381 17.83 17.85 -2.57
N PHE A 382 18.49 18.26 -3.66
CA PHE A 382 19.82 17.72 -3.99
C PHE A 382 20.83 18.15 -2.92
N VAL A 383 20.95 17.36 -1.86
CA VAL A 383 22.08 17.46 -0.93
C VAL A 383 23.31 17.01 -1.69
N ASP A 384 24.13 17.97 -2.12
CA ASP A 384 25.45 17.70 -2.66
C ASP A 384 26.25 16.88 -1.63
N PRO A 385 26.61 15.62 -1.93
CA PRO A 385 27.34 14.78 -0.99
C PRO A 385 28.74 15.34 -0.66
N THR A 386 29.25 16.31 -1.42
CA THR A 386 30.50 17.01 -1.12
C THR A 386 30.37 18.07 -0.01
N LEU A 387 29.15 18.50 0.34
CA LEU A 387 28.90 19.43 1.44
C LEU A 387 28.92 18.77 2.82
N LEU A 388 28.92 17.43 2.90
CA LEU A 388 29.02 16.67 4.15
C LEU A 388 30.46 16.49 4.65
N ASP A 389 31.47 16.90 3.88
CA ASP A 389 32.90 16.80 4.27
C ASP A 389 33.48 18.11 4.85
N GLY A 390 32.63 19.14 5.01
CA GLY A 390 33.05 20.50 5.37
C GLY A 390 32.96 20.88 6.87
N SER A 391 32.32 20.09 7.72
CA SER A 391 32.15 20.43 9.15
C SER A 391 33.14 19.67 10.05
N THR A 392 34.44 19.89 9.86
CA THR A 392 35.45 19.56 10.89
C THR A 392 36.15 20.84 11.36
N GLY A 393 35.80 21.25 12.58
CA GLY A 393 36.34 22.42 13.29
C GLY A 393 35.17 23.12 13.97
N VAL A 394 35.00 23.16 15.29
CA VAL A 394 36.00 23.53 16.29
C VAL A 394 35.57 22.92 17.64
N LEU A 395 36.42 22.13 18.28
CA LEU A 395 36.46 22.05 19.74
C LEU A 395 37.92 22.17 20.16
N GLN A 396 38.31 23.43 20.39
CA GLN A 396 39.52 23.82 21.09
C GLN A 396 39.40 23.29 22.52
N GLN A 397 40.24 22.31 22.86
CA GLN A 397 40.27 21.70 24.17
C GLN A 397 41.05 22.61 25.11
N ASP A 398 40.34 23.29 26.01
CA ASP A 398 40.93 24.08 27.09
C ASP A 398 41.78 23.18 28.00
N SER A 399 42.99 23.67 28.27
CA SER A 399 44.01 23.01 29.06
C SER A 399 43.74 23.20 30.55
N ALA A 400 43.14 22.21 31.21
CA ALA A 400 43.06 22.18 32.68
C ALA A 400 44.24 21.39 33.25
N THR A 401 45.18 22.12 33.84
CA THR A 401 46.29 21.64 34.67
C THR A 401 45.79 20.83 35.87
N ASN A 402 46.40 19.67 36.10
CA ASN A 402 46.13 18.78 37.22
C ASN A 402 47.17 19.04 38.34
N PRO A 403 46.81 19.37 39.59
CA PRO A 403 47.76 19.34 40.69
C PRO A 403 47.74 17.99 41.41
N THR A 404 48.92 17.38 41.46
CA THR A 404 49.26 16.22 42.28
C THR A 404 49.03 16.48 43.78
N GLY A 405 48.25 15.62 44.43
CA GLY A 405 48.27 15.43 45.88
C GLY A 405 49.21 14.28 46.23
N ALA A 406 50.19 14.53 47.11
CA ALA A 406 51.12 13.53 47.61
C ALA A 406 50.52 12.73 48.77
N ASN A 407 50.56 11.40 48.67
CA ASN A 407 51.12 10.47 49.66
C ASN A 407 51.21 9.07 49.07
#